data_AF-A0A9P8MWC3-F1
#
_entry.id   AF-A0A9P8MWC3-F1
#
_cell.length_a   1.000
_cell.length_b   1.000
_cell.length_c   1.000
_cell.angle_alpha   90.00
_cell.angle_beta   90.00
_cell.angle_gamma   90.00
#
_symmetry.space_group_name_H-M   'P 1'
#
loop_
_entity.id
_entity.type
_entity.pdbx_description
1 polymer ?
#
loop_
_entity_poly.entity_id
_entity_poly.type
_entity_poly.pdbx_seq_one_letter_code
_entity_poly.pdbx_strand_id
1 'polypeptide(L)'
;MTEIRDQSIPREERVLLAVKAYQQGQFDSTHKAATAYDIPHSTVSGRLRGARPRRDAQMNNRKLTATEETALVQWVLSMDERGMPPTVVYTRRMANLLLSERGQETVGENWVRKFVGRHDEIKAKYSSI
;
A
#
# COMPACT_ATOMS: atom_id res chain seq x y z
N MET A 1 19.45 -14.75 28.32
CA MET A 1 19.42 -14.00 27.05
C MET A 1 18.27 -14.56 26.23
N THR A 2 17.15 -13.84 26.18
CA THR A 2 15.91 -14.28 25.51
C THR A 2 15.98 -13.90 24.04
N GLU A 3 16.22 -14.89 23.19
CA GLU A 3 16.22 -14.76 21.74
C GLU A 3 14.79 -15.02 21.24
N ILE A 4 14.01 -13.96 20.99
CA ILE A 4 12.63 -14.04 20.49
C ILE A 4 12.69 -14.09 18.96
N ARG A 5 13.25 -15.16 18.42
CA ARG A 5 13.29 -15.44 16.98
C ARG A 5 12.08 -16.27 16.57
N ASP A 6 10.88 -15.72 16.78
CA ASP A 6 9.68 -16.31 16.21
C ASP A 6 9.46 -15.76 14.79
N GLN A 7 9.86 -16.54 13.78
CA GLN A 7 9.65 -16.19 12.37
C GLN A 7 8.21 -16.42 11.91
N SER A 8 7.33 -16.99 12.73
CA SER A 8 5.90 -17.10 12.44
C SER A 8 5.18 -15.74 12.47
N ILE A 9 5.75 -14.76 13.16
CA ILE A 9 5.15 -13.43 13.31
C ILE A 9 5.43 -12.58 12.05
N PRO A 10 4.40 -11.92 11.48
CA PRO A 10 4.58 -11.02 10.35
C PRO A 10 5.68 -9.98 10.60
N ARG A 11 6.48 -9.68 9.56
CA ARG A 11 7.62 -8.76 9.65
C ARG A 11 7.27 -7.42 10.29
N GLU A 12 6.11 -6.85 9.94
CA GLU A 12 5.69 -5.55 10.47
C GLU A 12 5.41 -5.60 11.98
N GLU A 13 4.80 -6.68 12.45
CA GLU A 13 4.50 -6.88 13.87
C GLU A 13 5.79 -7.07 14.69
N ARG A 14 6.78 -7.79 14.14
CA ARG A 14 8.13 -7.86 14.72
C ARG A 14 8.78 -6.48 14.84
N VAL A 15 8.63 -5.61 13.84
CA VAL A 15 9.16 -4.23 13.88
C VAL A 15 8.54 -3.43 15.02
N LEU A 16 7.22 -3.54 15.21
CA LEU A 16 6.52 -2.86 16.28
C LEU A 16 6.94 -3.38 17.66
N LEU A 17 7.10 -4.70 17.81
CA LEU A 17 7.59 -5.31 19.04
C LEU A 17 9.02 -4.86 19.38
N ALA A 18 9.92 -4.81 18.40
CA ALA A 18 11.29 -4.34 18.60
C ALA A 18 11.36 -2.87 19.05
N VAL A 19 10.55 -2.01 18.43
CA VAL A 19 10.45 -0.59 18.80
C VAL A 19 9.89 -0.43 20.20
N LYS A 20 8.81 -1.16 20.52
CA LYS A 20 8.16 -1.11 21.84
C LYS A 20 9.11 -1.59 22.94
N ALA A 21 9.82 -2.70 22.73
CA ALA A 21 10.78 -3.23 23.67
C ALA A 21 11.93 -2.25 23.95
N TYR A 22 12.42 -1.56 22.92
CA TYR A 22 13.42 -0.50 23.08
C TYR A 22 12.86 0.70 23.87
N GLN A 23 11.66 1.19 23.53
CA GLN A 23 11.02 2.30 24.25
C GLN A 23 10.72 1.97 25.72
N GLN A 24 10.44 0.70 26.02
CA GLN A 24 10.22 0.20 27.39
C GLN A 24 11.52 -0.04 28.16
N GLY A 25 12.69 0.23 27.57
CA GLY A 25 13.99 0.06 28.23
C GLY A 25 14.42 -1.40 28.37
N GLN A 26 13.81 -2.34 27.64
CA GLN A 26 14.21 -3.75 27.68
C GLN A 26 15.57 -4.01 27.01
N PHE A 27 16.03 -3.05 26.18
CA PHE A 27 17.31 -3.11 25.48
C PHE A 27 18.02 -1.75 25.56
N ASP A 28 19.32 -1.77 25.87
CA ASP A 28 20.14 -0.55 25.98
C ASP A 28 20.37 0.16 24.63
N SER A 29 20.08 -0.52 23.53
CA SER A 29 20.34 -0.02 22.19
C SER A 29 19.30 -0.53 21.21
N THR A 30 18.94 0.32 20.25
CA THR A 30 18.14 -0.03 19.08
C THR A 30 18.73 -1.20 18.32
N HIS A 31 20.06 -1.34 18.29
CA HIS A 31 20.74 -2.43 17.62
C HIS A 31 20.51 -3.77 18.35
N LYS A 32 20.57 -3.80 19.68
CA LYS A 32 20.29 -5.01 20.47
C LYS A 32 18.84 -5.46 20.28
N ALA A 33 17.90 -4.53 20.34
CA ALA A 33 16.49 -4.82 20.04
C ALA A 33 16.32 -5.36 18.61
N ALA A 34 16.92 -4.71 17.62
CA ALA A 34 16.83 -5.14 16.23
C ALA A 34 17.38 -6.57 16.03
N THR A 35 18.54 -6.90 16.62
CA THR A 35 19.11 -8.25 16.57
C THR A 35 18.23 -9.28 17.28
N ALA A 36 17.65 -8.94 18.43
CA ALA A 36 16.79 -9.86 19.20
C ALA A 36 15.51 -10.26 18.43
N TYR A 37 14.96 -9.35 17.63
CA TYR A 37 13.78 -9.57 16.79
C TYR A 37 14.11 -9.90 15.32
N ASP A 38 15.40 -10.10 14.99
CA ASP A 38 15.89 -10.44 13.64
C ASP A 38 15.56 -9.37 12.55
N ILE A 39 15.62 -8.09 12.92
CA ILE A 39 15.26 -6.96 12.05
C ILE A 39 16.51 -6.15 11.72
N PRO A 40 16.65 -5.62 10.49
CA PRO A 40 17.69 -4.64 10.21
C PRO A 40 17.54 -3.40 11.10
N HIS A 41 18.62 -3.00 11.77
CA HIS A 41 18.65 -1.81 12.64
C HIS A 41 18.08 -0.55 11.96
N SER A 42 18.35 -0.35 10.66
CA SER A 42 17.82 0.76 9.87
C SER A 42 16.28 0.83 9.86
N THR A 43 15.61 -0.33 9.92
CA THR A 43 14.13 -0.40 9.96
C THR A 43 13.59 0.07 11.31
N VAL A 44 14.21 -0.36 12.41
CA VAL A 44 13.82 0.06 13.78
C VAL A 44 14.09 1.55 13.99
N SER A 45 15.28 2.02 13.57
CA SER A 45 15.65 3.44 13.63
C SER A 45 14.72 4.32 12.78
N GLY A 46 14.40 3.89 11.56
CA GLY A 46 13.41 4.58 10.71
C GLY A 46 12.04 4.65 11.38
N ARG A 47 11.59 3.56 12.01
CA ARG A 47 10.30 3.51 12.69
C ARG A 47 10.25 4.46 13.90
N LEU A 48 11.32 4.54 14.69
CA LEU A 48 11.43 5.50 15.79
C LEU A 48 11.38 6.96 15.31
N ARG A 49 11.83 7.23 14.08
CA ARG A 49 11.72 8.54 13.42
C ARG A 49 10.35 8.78 12.76
N GLY A 50 9.38 7.89 12.95
CA GLY A 50 8.02 8.03 12.41
C GLY A 50 7.83 7.50 10.99
N ALA A 51 8.78 6.72 10.44
CA ALA A 51 8.59 6.09 9.14
C ALA A 51 7.39 5.13 9.18
N ARG A 52 6.52 5.25 8.17
CA ARG A 52 5.35 4.38 8.00
C ARG A 52 5.74 3.07 7.29
N PRO A 53 4.92 2.02 7.39
CA PRO A 53 5.15 0.79 6.63
C PRO A 53 5.21 1.12 5.15
N ARG A 54 6.04 0.38 4.40
CA ARG A 54 6.19 0.61 2.96
C ARG A 54 4.85 0.46 2.21
N ARG A 55 3.97 -0.45 2.67
CA ARG A 55 2.61 -0.61 2.12
C ARG A 55 1.80 0.68 2.24
N ASP A 56 1.80 1.30 3.41
CA ASP A 56 1.06 2.55 3.65
C ASP A 56 1.67 3.72 2.89
N ALA A 57 3.01 3.79 2.83
CA ALA A 57 3.70 4.79 2.01
C ALA A 57 3.36 4.63 0.51
N GLN A 58 3.20 3.40 0.03
CA GLN A 58 2.75 3.12 -1.33
C GLN A 58 1.28 3.47 -1.56
N MET A 59 0.43 3.43 -0.53
CA MET A 59 -0.93 3.96 -0.60
C MET A 59 -0.94 5.49 -0.70
N ASN A 60 -0.05 6.18 0.02
CA ASN A 60 0.06 7.65 -0.05
C ASN A 60 0.56 8.16 -1.41
N ASN A 61 1.31 7.36 -2.16
CA ASN A 61 1.76 7.73 -3.51
C ASN A 61 0.70 7.51 -4.60
N ARG A 62 -0.56 7.25 -4.22
CA ARG A 62 -1.68 7.07 -5.16
C ARG A 62 -2.39 8.42 -5.32
N LYS A 63 -2.70 8.79 -6.58
CA LYS A 63 -3.51 9.98 -6.87
C LYS A 63 -4.93 9.87 -6.31
N LEU A 64 -5.51 8.68 -6.35
CA LEU A 64 -6.80 8.38 -5.73
C LEU A 64 -6.61 7.83 -4.31
N THR A 65 -7.52 8.19 -3.41
CA THR A 65 -7.65 7.56 -2.09
C THR A 65 -8.10 6.12 -2.21
N ALA A 66 -7.87 5.33 -1.16
CA ALA A 66 -8.30 3.93 -1.12
C ALA A 66 -9.81 3.78 -1.44
N THR A 67 -10.66 4.63 -0.86
CA THR A 67 -12.12 4.59 -1.09
C THR A 67 -12.49 4.90 -2.54
N GLU A 68 -11.89 5.93 -3.15
CA GLU A 68 -12.13 6.26 -4.56
C GLU A 68 -11.63 5.16 -5.48
N GLU A 69 -10.49 4.57 -5.15
CA GLU A 69 -9.92 3.49 -5.93
C GLU A 69 -10.83 2.25 -5.88
N THR A 70 -11.35 1.89 -4.71
CA THR A 70 -12.35 0.82 -4.56
C THR A 70 -13.63 1.15 -5.31
N ALA A 71 -14.15 2.38 -5.21
CA ALA A 71 -15.34 2.80 -5.95
C ALA A 71 -15.14 2.69 -7.46
N LEU A 72 -13.97 3.07 -7.97
CA LEU A 72 -13.63 2.95 -9.39
C LEU A 72 -13.54 1.48 -9.82
N VAL A 73 -12.95 0.59 -9.00
CA VAL A 73 -12.94 -0.86 -9.27
C VAL A 73 -14.36 -1.42 -9.34
N GLN A 74 -15.20 -1.13 -8.35
CA GLN A 74 -16.60 -1.58 -8.32
C GLN A 74 -17.38 -1.07 -9.53
N TRP A 75 -17.15 0.17 -9.94
CA TRP A 75 -17.75 0.72 -11.15
C TRP A 75 -17.30 -0.04 -12.41
N VAL A 76 -16.01 -0.37 -12.54
CA VAL A 76 -15.49 -1.18 -13.67
C VAL A 76 -16.16 -2.56 -13.71
N LEU A 77 -16.27 -3.24 -12.56
CA LEU A 77 -16.92 -4.55 -12.45
C LEU A 77 -18.41 -4.46 -12.83
N SER A 78 -19.12 -3.44 -12.35
CA SER A 78 -20.55 -3.25 -12.67
C SER A 78 -20.80 -3.02 -14.16
N MET A 79 -19.85 -2.42 -14.86
CA MET A 79 -19.91 -2.18 -16.30
C MET A 79 -19.62 -3.47 -17.09
N ASP A 80 -18.69 -4.29 -16.60
CA ASP A 80 -18.40 -5.62 -17.16
C ASP A 80 -19.58 -6.58 -17.02
N GLU A 81 -20.25 -6.60 -15.86
CA GLU A 81 -21.48 -7.39 -15.63
C GLU A 81 -22.60 -7.03 -16.61
N ARG A 82 -22.62 -5.78 -17.10
CA ARG A 82 -23.56 -5.28 -18.11
C ARG A 82 -23.11 -5.56 -19.54
N GLY A 83 -22.00 -6.28 -19.73
CA GLY A 83 -21.43 -6.60 -21.04
C GLY A 83 -20.72 -5.43 -21.72
N MET A 84 -20.42 -4.35 -20.98
CA MET A 84 -19.83 -3.12 -21.52
C MET A 84 -18.58 -2.72 -20.71
N PRO A 85 -17.52 -3.56 -20.70
CA PRO A 85 -16.32 -3.26 -19.93
C PRO A 85 -15.72 -1.90 -20.36
N PRO A 86 -15.39 -1.01 -19.41
CA PRO A 86 -14.94 0.33 -19.73
C PRO A 86 -13.54 0.29 -20.33
N THR A 87 -13.31 1.08 -21.38
CA THR A 87 -11.99 1.20 -22.02
C THR A 87 -11.00 1.97 -21.14
N VAL A 88 -9.71 1.84 -21.45
CA VAL A 88 -8.64 2.60 -20.79
C VAL A 88 -8.91 4.11 -20.77
N VAL A 89 -9.42 4.65 -21.89
CA VAL A 89 -9.75 6.08 -22.01
C VAL A 89 -10.88 6.48 -21.05
N TYR A 90 -11.92 5.64 -20.97
CA TYR A 90 -13.09 5.95 -20.15
C TYR A 90 -12.80 5.81 -18.65
N THR A 91 -12.03 4.80 -18.25
CA THR A 91 -11.55 4.62 -16.88
C THR A 91 -10.64 5.77 -16.44
N ARG A 92 -9.77 6.25 -17.33
CA ARG A 92 -8.97 7.46 -17.08
C ARG A 92 -9.85 8.70 -16.88
N ARG A 93 -10.90 8.85 -17.69
CA ARG A 93 -11.85 9.96 -17.58
C ARG A 93 -12.57 9.94 -16.24
N MET A 94 -13.02 8.77 -15.78
CA MET A 94 -13.69 8.62 -14.50
C MET A 94 -12.75 8.92 -13.32
N ALA A 95 -11.50 8.45 -13.38
CA ALA A 95 -10.48 8.79 -12.38
C ALA A 95 -10.21 10.31 -12.33
N ASN A 96 -10.13 10.97 -13.49
CA ASN A 96 -9.94 12.42 -13.56
C ASN A 96 -11.14 13.19 -13.04
N LEU A 97 -12.37 12.69 -13.21
CA LEU A 97 -13.56 13.29 -12.65
C LEU A 97 -13.51 13.28 -11.11
N LEU A 98 -13.13 12.16 -10.50
CA LEU A 98 -12.95 12.06 -9.04
C LEU A 98 -11.89 13.04 -8.53
N LEU A 99 -10.81 13.23 -9.29
CA LEU A 99 -9.75 14.19 -8.94
C LEU A 99 -10.20 15.64 -9.09
N SER A 100 -10.98 15.97 -10.13
CA SER A 100 -11.48 17.33 -10.34
C SER A 100 -12.43 17.76 -9.23
N GLU A 101 -13.27 16.85 -8.71
CA GLU A 101 -14.13 17.12 -7.54
C GLU A 101 -13.32 17.52 -6.29
N ARG A 102 -12.04 17.10 -6.23
CA ARG A 102 -11.11 17.45 -5.15
C ARG A 102 -10.15 18.58 -5.48
N GLY A 103 -10.28 19.21 -6.65
CA GLY A 103 -9.32 20.19 -7.14
C GLY A 103 -7.89 19.64 -7.31
N GLN A 104 -7.76 18.34 -7.58
CA GLN A 104 -6.47 17.67 -7.77
C GLN A 104 -6.10 17.55 -9.26
N GLU A 105 -4.81 17.41 -9.53
CA GLU A 105 -4.30 17.25 -10.89
C GLU A 105 -4.66 15.90 -11.52
N THR A 106 -4.94 15.90 -12.82
CA THR A 106 -5.26 14.72 -13.62
C THR A 106 -4.20 13.61 -13.58
N VAL A 107 -4.63 12.37 -13.79
CA VAL A 107 -3.73 11.22 -13.87
C VAL A 107 -2.95 11.20 -15.19
N GLY A 108 -1.71 10.69 -15.14
CA GLY A 108 -0.89 10.49 -16.33
C GLY A 108 -1.39 9.35 -17.23
N GLU A 109 -0.87 9.28 -18.45
CA GLU A 109 -1.30 8.32 -19.48
C GLU A 109 -1.18 6.85 -19.04
N ASN A 110 -0.07 6.49 -18.40
CA ASN A 110 0.19 5.12 -17.94
C ASN A 110 -0.50 4.77 -16.62
N TRP A 111 -1.29 5.68 -16.05
CA TRP A 111 -1.91 5.47 -14.73
C TRP A 111 -2.91 4.31 -14.74
N VAL A 112 -3.75 4.19 -15.78
CA VAL A 112 -4.76 3.13 -15.86
C VAL A 112 -4.10 1.75 -15.95
N ARG A 113 -3.03 1.59 -16.73
CA ARG A 113 -2.26 0.34 -16.77
C ARG A 113 -1.72 -0.05 -15.39
N LYS A 114 -1.19 0.92 -14.64
CA LYS A 114 -0.72 0.71 -13.26
C LYS A 114 -1.88 0.46 -12.27
N PHE A 115 -3.06 1.04 -12.51
CA PHE A 115 -4.26 0.77 -11.72
C PHE A 115 -4.75 -0.66 -11.94
N VAL A 116 -4.96 -1.06 -13.19
CA VAL A 116 -5.33 -2.43 -13.57
C VAL A 116 -4.32 -3.45 -13.05
N GLY A 117 -3.01 -3.17 -13.19
CA GLY A 117 -1.97 -4.06 -12.69
C GLY A 117 -1.91 -4.22 -11.16
N ARG A 118 -2.60 -3.36 -10.41
CA ARG A 118 -2.72 -3.44 -8.95
C ARG A 118 -3.96 -4.19 -8.48
N HIS A 119 -4.94 -4.40 -9.37
CA HIS A 119 -6.24 -5.00 -9.05
C HIS A 119 -6.45 -6.23 -9.93
N ASP A 120 -6.07 -7.39 -9.41
CA ASP A 120 -6.15 -8.65 -10.14
C ASP A 120 -7.59 -8.98 -10.60
N GLU A 121 -8.59 -8.52 -9.85
CA GLU A 121 -10.02 -8.64 -10.16
C GLU A 121 -10.40 -8.09 -11.53
N ILE A 122 -9.80 -6.97 -11.95
CA ILE A 122 -10.09 -6.31 -13.24
C ILE A 122 -9.00 -6.56 -14.27
N LYS A 123 -7.86 -7.14 -13.88
CA LYS A 123 -6.70 -7.39 -14.74
C LYS A 123 -7.01 -8.31 -15.92
N ALA A 124 -7.81 -9.36 -15.68
CA ALA A 124 -8.25 -10.27 -16.74
C ALA A 124 -9.09 -9.56 -17.81
N LYS A 125 -9.86 -8.52 -17.44
CA LYS A 125 -10.78 -7.80 -18.33
C LYS A 125 -10.08 -6.83 -19.27
N TYR A 126 -8.91 -6.34 -18.86
CA TYR A 126 -8.06 -5.46 -19.66
C TYR A 126 -6.97 -6.21 -20.44
N SER A 127 -6.83 -7.53 -20.27
CA SER A 127 -5.83 -8.34 -21.02
C SER A 127 -6.29 -8.76 -22.41
N SER A 128 -7.56 -8.52 -22.77
CA SER A 128 -8.13 -8.86 -24.08
C SER A 128 -8.25 -7.68 -25.05
N ILE A 129 -7.58 -6.55 -24.77
CA ILE A 129 -7.53 -5.36 -25.64
C ILE A 129 -6.10 -5.12 -26.12
#